data_AF-A0A1M5Y1X1-F1
#
_entry.id   AF-A0A1M5Y1X1-F1
#
_cell.length_a   1.000
_cell.length_b   1.000
_cell.length_c   1.000
_cell.angle_alpha   90.00
_cell.angle_beta   90.00
_cell.angle_gamma   90.00
#
_symmetry.space_group_name_H-M   'P 1'
#
loop_
_entity.id
_entity.type
_entity.pdbx_description
1 polymer ?
#
loop_
_entity_poly.entity_id
_entity_poly.type
_entity_poly.pdbx_seq_one_letter_code
_entity_poly.pdbx_strand_id
1 'polypeptide(L)'
;MFAVFMRWRKTASALLCILSSSASADVNLVAADACLAARLVQQQNPASCVDEAHQRCLTTPDDMTASAVLCYNQAREAWRIGISAEMERIAETADDRIAAIAGVELKYDLLANLMQCDRMEELAKVGSEATGNQIARQRAQCEASASGLAYLRVKMRAQSLR
;
A
#
# COMPACT_ATOMS: atom_id res chain seq x y z
N MET A 1 -23.74 -36.55 62.11
CA MET A 1 -22.67 -36.01 62.97
C MET A 1 -21.44 -35.84 62.08
N PHE A 2 -21.05 -34.58 61.81
CA PHE A 2 -19.79 -34.08 61.19
C PHE A 2 -19.22 -34.81 59.95
N ALA A 3 -19.42 -34.32 58.72
CA ALA A 3 -18.72 -33.19 58.06
C ALA A 3 -17.21 -33.41 57.82
N VAL A 4 -16.83 -33.85 56.60
CA VAL A 4 -15.65 -33.36 55.84
C VAL A 4 -15.89 -33.66 54.36
N PHE A 5 -16.30 -32.67 53.55
CA PHE A 5 -16.18 -32.75 52.09
C PHE A 5 -15.17 -31.71 51.63
N MET A 6 -14.05 -32.22 51.14
CA MET A 6 -12.88 -31.51 50.65
C MET A 6 -13.24 -30.63 49.45
N ARG A 7 -12.95 -29.33 49.57
CA ARG A 7 -13.18 -28.30 48.56
C ARG A 7 -12.02 -28.31 47.56
N TRP A 8 -12.15 -29.03 46.45
CA TRP A 8 -11.18 -29.03 45.36
C TRP A 8 -11.36 -27.77 44.49
N ARG A 9 -10.49 -26.78 44.66
CA ARG A 9 -10.38 -25.61 43.76
C ARG A 9 -9.77 -26.05 42.44
N LYS A 10 -10.56 -26.05 41.38
CA LYS A 10 -10.09 -26.15 39.99
C LYS A 10 -9.37 -24.85 39.62
N THR A 11 -8.05 -24.87 39.49
CA THR A 11 -7.31 -23.81 38.81
C THR A 11 -6.91 -24.33 37.43
N ALA A 12 -7.77 -24.09 36.44
CA ALA A 12 -7.42 -24.25 35.04
C ALA A 12 -6.60 -23.03 34.60
N SER A 13 -5.28 -23.18 34.51
CA SER A 13 -4.42 -22.20 33.85
C SER A 13 -4.69 -22.24 32.35
N ALA A 14 -5.47 -21.27 31.86
CA ALA A 14 -5.58 -21.00 30.43
C ALA A 14 -4.28 -20.32 29.97
N LEU A 15 -3.40 -21.07 29.31
CA LEU A 15 -2.33 -20.50 28.50
C LEU A 15 -2.99 -19.77 27.32
N LEU A 16 -3.06 -18.45 27.43
CA LEU A 16 -3.43 -17.57 26.34
C LEU A 16 -2.22 -17.46 25.40
N CYS A 17 -2.16 -18.30 24.37
CA CYS A 17 -1.24 -18.10 23.25
C CYS A 17 -1.67 -16.84 22.51
N ILE A 18 -1.06 -15.71 22.85
CA ILE A 18 -1.12 -14.49 22.05
C ILE A 18 -0.41 -14.82 20.73
N LEU A 19 -1.21 -15.18 19.72
CA LEU A 19 -0.76 -15.15 18.34
C LEU A 19 -0.47 -13.68 18.02
N SER A 20 0.78 -13.29 18.15
CA SER A 20 1.30 -12.05 17.59
C SER A 20 1.16 -12.18 16.07
N SER A 21 0.01 -11.77 15.54
CA SER A 21 -0.12 -11.48 14.12
C SER A 21 0.90 -10.39 13.83
N SER A 22 2.03 -10.76 13.22
CA SER A 22 2.92 -9.80 12.58
C SER A 22 2.03 -9.01 11.63
N ALA A 23 1.65 -7.79 12.02
CA ALA A 23 0.87 -6.91 11.18
C ALA A 23 1.77 -6.57 9.99
N SER A 24 1.66 -7.33 8.91
CA SER A 24 2.38 -7.06 7.68
C SER A 24 2.07 -5.62 7.25
N ALA A 25 3.09 -4.91 6.81
CA ALA A 25 2.97 -3.52 6.37
C ALA A 25 2.27 -3.41 4.99
N ASP A 26 1.35 -4.32 4.71
CA ASP A 26 0.67 -4.40 3.43
C ASP A 26 -0.35 -3.26 3.31
N VAL A 27 -0.38 -2.65 2.13
CA VAL A 27 -1.47 -1.76 1.74
C VAL A 27 -2.77 -2.54 1.80
N ASN A 28 -3.76 -2.00 2.51
CA ASN A 28 -5.11 -2.56 2.49
C ASN A 28 -5.85 -2.04 1.25
N LEU A 29 -5.85 -2.82 0.17
CA LEU A 29 -6.50 -2.45 -1.10
C LEU A 29 -8.00 -2.22 -0.93
N VAL A 30 -8.68 -2.93 -0.01
CA VAL A 30 -10.11 -2.72 0.27
C VAL A 30 -10.36 -1.35 0.90
N ALA A 31 -9.49 -0.92 1.82
CA ALA A 31 -9.57 0.40 2.42
C ALA A 31 -9.23 1.50 1.39
N ALA A 32 -8.24 1.27 0.53
CA ALA A 32 -7.89 2.19 -0.55
C ALA A 32 -9.04 2.36 -1.56
N ASP A 33 -9.72 1.27 -1.92
CA ASP A 33 -10.91 1.30 -2.77
C ASP A 33 -12.06 2.08 -2.13
N ALA A 34 -12.30 1.87 -0.83
CA ALA A 34 -13.31 2.61 -0.09
C ALA A 34 -12.98 4.11 -0.02
N CYS A 35 -11.71 4.46 0.21
CA CYS A 35 -11.24 5.84 0.14
C CYS A 35 -11.48 6.43 -1.26
N LEU A 36 -11.08 5.72 -2.32
CA LEU A 36 -11.25 6.18 -3.70
C LEU A 36 -12.72 6.48 -4.00
N ALA A 37 -13.61 5.54 -3.68
CA ALA A 37 -15.05 5.73 -3.87
C ALA A 37 -15.57 6.97 -3.10
N ALA A 38 -15.14 7.16 -1.85
CA ALA A 38 -15.52 8.32 -1.05
C ALA A 38 -15.00 9.64 -1.65
N ARG A 39 -13.74 9.70 -2.09
CA ARG A 39 -13.15 10.91 -2.69
C ARG A 39 -13.83 11.28 -4.01
N LEU A 40 -14.21 10.30 -4.82
CA LEU A 40 -14.94 10.53 -6.06
C LEU A 40 -16.34 11.13 -5.79
N VAL A 41 -17.08 10.58 -4.83
CA VAL A 41 -18.40 11.13 -4.42
C VAL A 41 -18.26 12.56 -3.87
N GLN A 42 -17.20 12.83 -3.11
CA GLN A 42 -16.93 14.14 -2.51
C GLN A 42 -16.26 15.12 -3.48
N GLN A 43 -15.96 14.72 -4.72
CA GLN A 43 -15.21 15.51 -5.70
C GLN A 43 -13.85 16.02 -5.18
N GLN A 44 -13.18 15.19 -4.38
CA GLN A 44 -11.88 15.50 -3.79
C GLN A 44 -10.76 14.76 -4.50
N ASN A 45 -9.51 15.18 -4.24
CA ASN A 45 -8.33 14.59 -4.85
C ASN A 45 -8.16 13.10 -4.47
N PRO A 46 -8.28 12.15 -5.42
CA PRO A 46 -8.12 10.73 -5.15
C PRO A 46 -6.70 10.35 -4.73
N ALA A 47 -5.68 11.14 -5.08
CA ALA A 47 -4.29 10.87 -4.71
C ALA A 47 -4.08 10.80 -3.19
N SER A 48 -4.92 11.49 -2.41
CA SER A 48 -4.89 11.42 -0.93
C SER A 48 -5.10 10.01 -0.38
N CYS A 49 -5.75 9.12 -1.13
CA CYS A 49 -5.93 7.72 -0.73
C CYS A 49 -4.61 6.93 -0.73
N VAL A 50 -3.63 7.34 -1.55
CA VAL A 50 -2.29 6.76 -1.53
C VAL A 50 -1.57 7.17 -0.25
N ASP A 51 -1.67 8.45 0.13
CA ASP A 51 -1.09 8.97 1.38
C ASP A 51 -1.71 8.30 2.61
N GLU A 52 -3.03 8.08 2.61
CA GLU A 52 -3.74 7.35 3.66
C GLU A 52 -3.25 5.90 3.76
N ALA A 53 -3.10 5.21 2.63
CA ALA A 53 -2.58 3.85 2.60
C ALA A 53 -1.12 3.76 3.07
N HIS A 54 -0.35 4.84 2.93
CA HIS A 54 1.06 4.93 3.35
C HIS A 54 1.28 5.47 4.76
N GLN A 55 0.23 5.81 5.52
CA GLN A 55 0.37 6.44 6.86
C GLN A 55 1.31 5.68 7.81
N ARG A 56 1.31 4.35 7.77
CA ARG A 56 2.24 3.54 8.58
C ARG A 56 3.71 3.76 8.21
N CYS A 57 4.01 3.87 6.91
CA CYS A 57 5.37 4.13 6.44
C CYS A 57 5.77 5.59 6.71
N LEU A 58 4.83 6.53 6.57
CA LEU A 58 5.03 7.95 6.83
C LEU A 58 5.37 8.23 8.28
N THR A 59 4.69 7.57 9.22
CA THR A 59 4.87 7.76 10.67
C THR A 59 6.06 7.00 11.26
N THR A 60 6.82 6.28 10.43
CA THR A 60 8.08 5.66 10.87
C THR A 60 9.09 6.74 11.28
N PRO A 61 9.73 6.65 12.46
CA PRO A 61 10.73 7.62 12.91
C PRO A 61 11.87 7.83 11.91
N ASP A 62 12.43 9.04 11.88
CA ASP A 62 13.45 9.43 10.89
C ASP A 62 14.78 8.68 11.04
N ASP A 63 15.11 8.27 12.27
CA ASP A 63 16.25 7.41 12.57
C ASP A 63 16.02 5.94 12.17
N MET A 64 14.78 5.54 11.87
CA MET A 64 14.38 4.21 11.41
C MET A 64 14.22 4.12 9.89
N THR A 65 15.14 4.75 9.15
CA THR A 65 15.06 4.84 7.68
C THR A 65 14.97 3.47 6.99
N ALA A 66 15.76 2.47 7.41
CA ALA A 66 15.72 1.13 6.81
C ALA A 66 14.33 0.46 6.95
N SER A 67 13.68 0.64 8.11
CA SER A 67 12.32 0.14 8.35
C SER A 67 11.31 0.84 7.45
N ALA A 68 11.43 2.16 7.26
CA ALA A 68 10.56 2.91 6.35
C ALA A 68 10.73 2.46 4.89
N VAL A 69 11.97 2.23 4.44
CA VAL A 69 12.26 1.70 3.10
C VAL A 69 11.61 0.33 2.90
N LEU A 70 11.73 -0.57 3.88
CA LEU A 70 11.07 -1.88 3.82
C LEU A 70 9.54 -1.74 3.73
N CYS A 71 8.94 -0.86 4.54
CA CYS A 71 7.51 -0.58 4.51
C CYS A 71 7.04 -0.12 3.12
N TYR A 72 7.74 0.86 2.53
CA TYR A 72 7.39 1.36 1.20
C TYR A 72 7.58 0.32 0.09
N ASN A 73 8.61 -0.53 0.19
CA ASN A 73 8.81 -1.62 -0.76
C ASN A 73 7.67 -2.64 -0.70
N GLN A 74 7.19 -2.98 0.49
CA GLN A 74 6.02 -3.84 0.67
C GLN A 74 4.74 -3.17 0.13
N ALA A 75 4.56 -1.89 0.40
CA ALA A 75 3.44 -1.13 -0.15
C ALA A 75 3.45 -1.08 -1.69
N ARG A 76 4.63 -0.86 -2.30
CA ARG A 76 4.83 -0.90 -3.75
C ARG A 76 4.41 -2.25 -4.33
N GLU A 77 4.79 -3.35 -3.68
CA GLU A 77 4.42 -4.69 -4.14
C GLU A 77 2.91 -4.94 -4.03
N ALA A 78 2.28 -4.56 -2.92
CA ALA A 78 0.83 -4.67 -2.75
C ALA A 78 0.07 -3.89 -3.83
N TRP A 79 0.53 -2.69 -4.18
CA TRP A 79 -0.04 -1.93 -5.31
C TRP A 79 0.14 -2.64 -6.65
N ARG A 80 1.31 -3.23 -6.91
CA ARG A 80 1.56 -3.98 -8.16
C ARG A 80 0.64 -5.19 -8.30
N ILE A 81 0.42 -5.93 -7.22
CA ILE A 81 -0.56 -7.03 -7.17
C ILE A 81 -1.95 -6.50 -7.51
N GLY A 82 -2.36 -5.38 -6.90
CA GLY A 82 -3.64 -4.73 -7.20
C GLY A 82 -3.76 -4.29 -8.67
N ILE A 83 -2.70 -3.73 -9.26
CA ILE A 83 -2.67 -3.33 -10.68
C ILE A 83 -2.88 -4.54 -11.57
N SER A 84 -2.19 -5.65 -11.31
CA SER A 84 -2.34 -6.89 -12.10
C SER A 84 -3.79 -7.37 -12.08
N ALA A 85 -4.39 -7.44 -10.88
CA ALA A 85 -5.77 -7.89 -10.71
C ALA A 85 -6.78 -6.99 -11.44
N GLU A 86 -6.61 -5.66 -11.41
CA GLU A 86 -7.51 -4.77 -12.15
C GLU A 86 -7.28 -4.83 -13.66
N MET A 87 -6.06 -5.07 -14.13
CA MET A 87 -5.79 -5.29 -15.56
C MET A 87 -6.40 -6.60 -16.07
N GLU A 88 -6.32 -7.67 -15.28
CA GLU A 88 -7.02 -8.94 -15.57
C GLU A 88 -8.53 -8.70 -15.69
N ARG A 89 -9.11 -7.95 -14.74
CA ARG A 89 -10.53 -7.58 -14.80
C ARG A 89 -10.89 -6.73 -16.02
N ILE A 90 -10.03 -5.80 -16.45
CA ILE A 90 -10.25 -5.04 -17.69
C ILE A 90 -10.27 -6.00 -18.88
N ALA A 91 -9.32 -6.93 -18.96
CA ALA A 91 -9.24 -7.91 -20.05
C ALA A 91 -10.46 -8.84 -20.10
N GLU A 92 -11.08 -9.15 -18.97
CA GLU A 92 -12.30 -9.96 -18.90
C GLU A 92 -13.57 -9.19 -19.29
N THR A 93 -13.59 -7.86 -19.15
CA THR A 93 -14.82 -7.05 -19.24
C THR A 93 -14.89 -6.16 -20.47
N ALA A 94 -13.74 -5.75 -21.03
CA ALA A 94 -13.65 -4.90 -22.20
C ALA A 94 -13.26 -5.69 -23.45
N ASP A 95 -13.52 -5.12 -24.64
CA ASP A 95 -12.97 -5.64 -25.87
C ASP A 95 -11.43 -5.53 -25.91
N ASP A 96 -10.80 -6.40 -26.71
CA ASP A 96 -9.34 -6.51 -26.83
C ASP A 96 -8.65 -5.18 -27.12
N ARG A 97 -9.29 -4.29 -27.88
CA ARG A 97 -8.71 -2.98 -28.23
C ARG A 97 -8.70 -2.07 -27.00
N ILE A 98 -9.78 -2.01 -26.23
CA ILE A 98 -9.84 -1.22 -25.00
C ILE A 98 -8.86 -1.76 -23.95
N ALA A 99 -8.78 -3.08 -23.78
CA ALA A 99 -7.83 -3.70 -22.86
C ALA A 99 -6.38 -3.40 -23.24
N ALA A 100 -6.04 -3.47 -24.53
CA ALA A 100 -4.72 -3.10 -25.03
C ALA A 100 -4.38 -1.63 -24.79
N ILE A 101 -5.33 -0.72 -25.03
CA ILE A 101 -5.15 0.72 -24.74
C ILE A 101 -4.86 0.93 -23.25
N ALA A 102 -5.66 0.35 -22.36
CA ALA A 102 -5.46 0.48 -20.92
C ALA A 102 -4.09 -0.03 -20.47
N GLY A 103 -3.61 -1.13 -21.06
CA GLY A 103 -2.27 -1.66 -20.79
C GLY A 103 -1.14 -0.74 -21.25
N VAL A 104 -1.29 -0.10 -22.42
CA VAL A 104 -0.32 0.89 -22.93
C VAL A 104 -0.30 2.13 -22.05
N GLU A 105 -1.47 2.69 -21.72
CA GLU A 105 -1.60 3.85 -20.84
C GLU A 105 -0.96 3.59 -19.48
N LEU A 106 -1.32 2.48 -18.82
CA LEU A 106 -0.72 2.06 -17.55
C LEU A 106 0.81 1.96 -17.64
N LYS A 107 1.34 1.29 -18.68
CA LYS A 107 2.78 1.10 -18.84
C LYS A 107 3.52 2.43 -18.87
N TYR A 108 3.06 3.36 -19.70
CA TYR A 108 3.75 4.64 -19.88
C TYR A 108 3.51 5.61 -18.72
N ASP A 109 2.34 5.57 -18.10
CA ASP A 109 2.03 6.34 -16.91
C ASP A 109 2.93 5.94 -15.73
N LEU A 110 3.07 4.63 -15.49
CA LEU A 110 3.94 4.12 -14.44
C LEU A 110 5.41 4.46 -14.73
N LEU A 111 5.87 4.25 -15.97
CA LEU A 111 7.24 4.58 -16.37
C LEU A 111 7.55 6.08 -16.17
N ALA A 112 6.64 6.96 -16.57
CA ALA A 112 6.80 8.39 -16.41
C ALA A 112 6.95 8.80 -14.94
N ASN A 113 6.13 8.22 -14.05
CA ASN A 113 6.23 8.47 -12.61
C ASN A 113 7.54 7.94 -12.02
N LEU A 114 7.98 6.74 -12.41
CA LEU A 114 9.25 6.17 -11.95
C LEU A 114 10.45 7.01 -12.40
N MET A 115 10.43 7.54 -13.63
CA MET A 115 11.45 8.48 -14.10
C MET A 115 11.51 9.76 -13.27
N GLN A 116 10.37 10.25 -12.74
CA GLN A 116 10.39 11.37 -11.80
C GLN A 116 11.00 10.98 -10.46
N CYS A 117 10.76 9.76 -9.97
CA CYS A 117 11.41 9.26 -8.76
C CYS A 117 12.94 9.21 -8.91
N ASP A 118 13.42 8.68 -10.05
CA ASP A 118 14.86 8.64 -10.36
C ASP A 118 15.43 10.07 -10.45
N ARG A 119 14.73 10.99 -11.14
CA ARG A 119 15.15 12.40 -11.21
C ARG A 119 15.25 13.04 -9.82
N MET A 120 14.27 12.80 -8.94
CA MET A 120 14.32 13.34 -7.58
C MET A 120 15.49 12.78 -6.78
N GLU A 121 15.78 11.49 -6.91
CA GLU A 121 16.94 10.86 -6.27
C GLU A 121 18.26 11.47 -6.76
N GLU A 122 18.44 11.61 -8.07
CA GLU A 122 19.66 12.18 -8.66
C GLU A 122 19.86 13.64 -8.25
N LEU A 123 18.78 14.43 -8.20
CA LEU A 123 18.84 15.80 -7.68
C LEU A 123 19.20 15.85 -6.19
N ALA A 124 18.67 14.93 -5.38
CA ALA A 124 18.96 14.87 -3.96
C ALA A 124 20.44 14.50 -3.68
N LYS A 125 21.00 13.58 -4.47
CA LYS A 125 22.42 13.17 -4.36
C LYS A 125 23.40 14.32 -4.61
N VAL A 126 23.06 15.27 -5.48
CA VAL A 126 23.97 16.37 -5.87
C VAL A 126 23.65 17.70 -5.19
N GLY A 127 22.42 17.90 -4.72
CA GLY A 127 21.92 19.22 -4.31
C GLY A 127 21.27 19.30 -2.93
N SER A 128 21.22 18.21 -2.15
CA SER A 128 20.61 18.21 -0.82
C SER A 128 21.61 17.86 0.29
N GLU A 129 21.32 18.26 1.53
CA GLU A 129 22.05 17.85 2.73
C GLU A 129 21.58 16.48 3.28
N ALA A 130 20.67 15.80 2.56
CA ALA A 130 20.14 14.52 2.99
C ALA A 130 21.21 13.41 2.93
N THR A 131 21.23 12.56 3.95
CA THR A 131 22.07 11.36 3.95
C THR A 131 21.61 10.35 2.90
N GLY A 132 22.49 9.45 2.47
CA GLY A 132 22.13 8.39 1.52
C GLY A 132 20.95 7.53 1.99
N ASN A 133 20.82 7.32 3.29
CA ASN A 133 19.67 6.64 3.89
C ASN A 133 18.37 7.44 3.68
N GLN A 134 18.37 8.73 4.01
CA GLN A 134 17.20 9.60 3.81
C GLN A 134 16.78 9.67 2.34
N ILE A 135 17.75 9.75 1.42
CA ILE A 135 17.50 9.70 -0.04
C ILE A 135 16.86 8.37 -0.44
N ALA A 136 17.37 7.24 0.08
CA ALA A 136 16.78 5.93 -0.18
C ALA A 136 15.34 5.81 0.33
N ARG A 137 15.02 6.39 1.50
CA ARG A 137 13.63 6.47 2.02
C ARG A 137 12.73 7.27 1.09
N GLN A 138 13.18 8.46 0.66
CA GLN A 138 12.42 9.32 -0.25
C GLN A 138 12.17 8.64 -1.61
N ARG A 139 13.17 7.95 -2.15
CA ARG A 139 13.01 7.16 -3.39
C ARG A 139 11.96 6.06 -3.20
N ALA A 140 12.08 5.25 -2.14
CA ALA A 140 11.15 4.16 -1.88
C ALA A 140 9.71 4.67 -1.72
N GLN A 141 9.52 5.79 -1.02
CA GLN A 141 8.24 6.47 -0.93
C GLN A 141 7.70 6.86 -2.30
N CYS A 142 8.50 7.54 -3.13
CA CYS A 142 8.08 7.96 -4.46
C CYS A 142 7.62 6.77 -5.33
N GLU A 143 8.40 5.69 -5.35
CA GLU A 143 8.08 4.51 -6.18
C GLU A 143 6.81 3.79 -5.70
N ALA A 144 6.61 3.72 -4.38
CA ALA A 144 5.37 3.22 -3.80
C ALA A 144 4.18 4.10 -4.18
N SER A 145 4.34 5.43 -4.14
CA SER A 145 3.27 6.38 -4.51
C SER A 145 2.97 6.34 -6.01
N ALA A 146 3.99 6.21 -6.86
CA ALA A 146 3.84 6.00 -8.30
C ALA A 146 2.97 4.76 -8.60
N SER A 147 3.23 3.66 -7.89
CA SER A 147 2.45 2.43 -8.02
C SER A 147 1.01 2.60 -7.49
N GLY A 148 0.83 3.30 -6.35
CA GLY A 148 -0.49 3.59 -5.82
C GLY A 148 -1.34 4.45 -6.75
N LEU A 149 -0.76 5.51 -7.33
CA LEU A 149 -1.45 6.37 -8.30
C LEU A 149 -1.84 5.61 -9.57
N ALA A 150 -0.95 4.74 -10.06
CA ALA A 150 -1.24 3.87 -11.20
C ALA A 150 -2.40 2.91 -10.88
N TYR A 151 -2.41 2.29 -9.69
CA TYR A 151 -3.52 1.46 -9.22
C TYR A 151 -4.85 2.20 -9.25
N LEU A 152 -4.92 3.40 -8.63
CA LEU A 152 -6.17 4.19 -8.59
C LEU A 152 -6.68 4.51 -10.01
N ARG A 153 -5.78 4.84 -10.94
CA ARG A 153 -6.15 5.12 -12.34
C ARG A 153 -6.74 3.90 -13.03
N VAL A 154 -6.08 2.74 -12.93
CA VAL A 154 -6.57 1.49 -13.51
C VAL A 154 -7.90 1.10 -12.88
N LYS A 155 -8.04 1.25 -11.55
CA LYS A 155 -9.29 0.97 -10.83
C LYS A 155 -10.45 1.80 -11.36
N MET A 156 -10.26 3.12 -11.51
CA MET A 156 -11.28 4.02 -12.07
C MET A 156 -11.62 3.66 -13.51
N ARG A 157 -10.61 3.35 -14.34
CA ARG A 157 -10.84 2.89 -15.72
C ARG A 157 -11.70 1.63 -15.73
N ALA A 158 -11.32 0.66 -14.92
CA ALA A 158 -12.01 -0.61 -14.83
C ALA A 158 -13.44 -0.46 -14.25
N GLN A 159 -13.70 0.56 -13.43
CA GLN A 159 -15.06 0.93 -12.98
C GLN A 159 -15.90 1.54 -14.09
N SER A 160 -15.31 2.35 -14.98
CA SER A 160 -16.04 2.97 -16.11
C SER A 160 -16.45 2.00 -17.22
N LEU A 161 -15.95 0.77 -17.18
CA LEU A 161 -16.27 -0.30 -18.13
C LEU A 161 -17.43 -1.19 -17.66
N ARG A 162 -17.94 -0.97 -16.44
CA ARG A 162 -19.16 -1.61 -15.94
C ARG A 162 -20.38 -0.76 -16.28
#